data_AF-A0A7C9N7X9-F1
#
_entry.id   AF-A0A7C9N7X9-F1
#
_cell.length_a   1.000
_cell.length_b   1.000
_cell.length_c   1.000
_cell.angle_alpha   90.00
_cell.angle_beta   90.00
_cell.angle_gamma   90.00
#
_symmetry.space_group_name_H-M   'P 1'
#
loop_
_entity.id
_entity.type
_entity.pdbx_description
1 polymer ?
#
loop_
_entity_poly.entity_id
_entity_poly.type
_entity_poly.pdbx_seq_one_letter_code
_entity_poly.pdbx_strand_id
1 'polypeptide(L)'
;MAKYLLKRLFYLILTLFLIATITFFMMKLLPGTPLSNESKLSHTQIQMIYHTYGLDKPVWQQYLIYLAGMVRGNFGLSFQFDNQPVSYLLATRMPASFQLGIQAMIVGVLLGIIVGGIAAIRRNTWVDGTMTVISILMISIPSFVLAILLQYYIGLKAGAFPVAGWGNFSYTILPTIALAGSPFATTARFIRTEMVDVMSSDYIELAKAKGLTSTGVVYHHALRNSLIPLITLIGPLTVNLMTGSLVVENIFAVPGIGEQFVKSITTNDYPTIMGITMMYSVLLVVVLLITDIVYGIVDPRIRLQGGRS
;
A
#
# COMPACT_ATOMS: atom_id res chain seq x y z
N MET A 1 20.00 17.80 9.99
CA MET A 1 18.62 17.56 9.50
C MET A 1 18.41 18.08 8.08
N ALA A 2 18.64 19.36 7.75
CA ALA A 2 18.42 19.89 6.39
C ALA A 2 19.24 19.18 5.29
N LYS A 3 20.56 18.98 5.48
CA LYS A 3 21.41 18.23 4.53
C LYS A 3 20.96 16.77 4.32
N TYR A 4 20.46 16.13 5.39
CA TYR A 4 19.93 14.77 5.34
C TYR A 4 18.60 14.71 4.56
N LEU A 5 17.68 15.65 4.82
CA LEU A 5 16.42 15.75 4.10
C LEU A 5 16.63 16.07 2.61
N LEU A 6 17.56 16.97 2.28
CA LEU A 6 17.90 17.28 0.89
C LEU A 6 18.50 16.07 0.14
N LYS A 7 19.44 15.34 0.77
CA LYS A 7 20.02 14.12 0.19
C LYS A 7 18.94 13.07 -0.05
N ARG A 8 18.01 12.88 0.90
CA ARG A 8 16.89 11.97 0.70
C ARG A 8 15.95 12.43 -0.41
N LEU A 9 15.55 13.71 -0.41
CA LEU A 9 14.66 14.24 -1.45
C LEU A 9 15.26 14.04 -2.85
N PHE A 10 16.58 14.25 -3.00
CA PHE A 10 17.28 13.95 -4.24
C PHE A 10 17.16 12.47 -4.64
N TYR A 11 17.41 11.52 -3.71
CA TYR A 11 17.23 10.10 -4.00
C TYR A 11 15.78 9.74 -4.36
N LEU A 12 14.79 10.37 -3.72
CA LEU A 12 13.38 10.15 -4.04
C LEU A 12 13.04 10.62 -5.45
N ILE A 13 13.49 11.82 -5.83
CA ILE A 13 13.32 12.35 -7.19
C ILE A 13 14.04 11.46 -8.20
N LEU A 14 15.26 11.03 -7.91
CA LEU A 14 16.01 10.13 -8.78
C LEU A 14 15.29 8.79 -8.96
N THR A 15 14.77 8.19 -7.89
CA THR A 15 13.99 6.96 -7.94
C THR A 15 12.74 7.12 -8.81
N LEU A 16 11.97 8.20 -8.60
CA LEU A 16 10.78 8.48 -9.40
C LEU A 16 11.13 8.71 -10.88
N PHE A 17 12.22 9.42 -11.15
CA PHE A 17 12.73 9.62 -12.51
C PHE A 17 13.12 8.29 -13.17
N LEU A 18 13.83 7.42 -12.46
CA LEU A 18 14.21 6.10 -12.96
C LEU A 18 12.99 5.23 -13.23
N ILE A 19 12.02 5.18 -12.30
CA ILE A 19 10.78 4.43 -12.51
C ILE A 19 10.05 4.95 -13.74
N ALA A 20 9.83 6.26 -13.84
CA ALA A 20 9.14 6.85 -14.96
C ALA A 20 9.84 6.56 -16.32
N THR A 21 11.17 6.60 -16.33
CA THR A 21 11.99 6.29 -17.51
C THR A 21 11.86 4.83 -17.90
N ILE A 22 12.03 3.92 -16.94
CA ILE A 22 11.93 2.47 -17.18
C ILE A 22 10.52 2.13 -17.66
N THR A 23 9.47 2.63 -17.00
CA THR A 23 8.08 2.36 -17.38
C THR A 23 7.80 2.87 -18.80
N PHE A 24 8.24 4.09 -19.15
CA PHE A 24 8.05 4.63 -20.49
C PHE A 24 8.68 3.74 -21.58
N PHE A 25 9.96 3.39 -21.44
CA PHE A 25 10.64 2.55 -22.42
C PHE A 25 10.11 1.12 -22.44
N MET A 26 9.71 0.57 -21.30
CA MET A 26 9.08 -0.73 -21.21
C MET A 26 7.76 -0.76 -22.01
N MET A 27 6.93 0.28 -21.91
CA MET A 27 5.71 0.39 -22.72
C MET A 27 6.00 0.51 -24.22
N LYS A 28 7.13 1.12 -24.61
CA LYS A 28 7.55 1.19 -26.03
C LYS A 28 8.07 -0.12 -26.60
N LEU A 29 8.55 -1.02 -25.73
CA LEU A 29 9.05 -2.33 -26.12
C LEU A 29 7.95 -3.41 -26.17
N LEU A 30 6.75 -3.12 -25.64
CA LEU A 30 5.64 -4.06 -25.68
C LEU A 30 5.19 -4.27 -27.14
N PRO A 31 5.04 -5.53 -27.58
CA PRO A 31 4.52 -5.81 -28.91
C PRO A 31 3.03 -5.46 -28.99
N GLY A 32 2.62 -4.87 -30.11
CA GLY A 32 1.24 -4.49 -30.39
C GLY A 32 1.09 -2.98 -30.62
N THR A 33 -0.16 -2.52 -30.69
CA THR A 33 -0.48 -1.11 -30.79
C THR A 33 -1.37 -0.69 -29.62
N PRO A 34 -1.27 0.58 -29.18
CA PRO A 34 -2.17 1.12 -28.16
C PRO A 34 -3.63 1.24 -28.65
N LEU A 35 -3.88 0.98 -29.94
CA LEU A 35 -5.19 1.08 -30.56
C LEU A 35 -5.94 -0.25 -30.45
N SER A 36 -6.84 -0.33 -29.47
CA SER A 36 -7.81 -1.42 -29.41
C SER A 36 -8.66 -1.42 -30.70
N ASN A 37 -8.56 -2.50 -31.48
CA ASN A 37 -9.20 -2.67 -32.79
C ASN A 37 -8.59 -1.85 -33.94
N GLU A 38 -7.27 -1.67 -33.99
CA GLU A 38 -6.58 -1.11 -35.17
C GLU A 38 -7.06 -1.70 -36.50
N SER A 39 -7.34 -3.01 -36.55
CA SER A 39 -7.86 -3.71 -37.73
C SER A 39 -9.24 -3.25 -38.20
N LYS A 40 -9.99 -2.49 -37.39
CA LYS A 40 -11.31 -1.94 -37.72
C LYS A 40 -11.29 -0.45 -38.06
N LEU A 41 -10.12 0.20 -37.95
CA LEU A 41 -9.97 1.64 -38.19
C LEU A 41 -9.46 1.89 -39.62
N SER A 42 -9.94 2.95 -40.26
CA SER A 42 -9.35 3.42 -41.52
C SER A 42 -7.94 3.98 -41.28
N HIS A 43 -7.10 3.98 -42.32
CA HIS A 43 -5.78 4.60 -42.25
C HIS A 43 -5.83 6.08 -41.83
N THR A 44 -6.88 6.80 -42.24
CA THR A 44 -7.09 8.20 -41.86
C THR A 44 -7.42 8.37 -40.37
N GLN A 45 -8.22 7.45 -39.80
CA GLN A 45 -8.52 7.42 -38.37
C GLN A 45 -7.28 7.10 -37.55
N ILE A 46 -6.49 6.12 -37.99
CA ILE A 46 -5.23 5.76 -37.32
C ILE A 46 -4.29 6.96 -37.28
N GLN A 47 -4.06 7.64 -38.41
CA GLN A 47 -3.18 8.82 -38.45
C GLN A 47 -3.68 9.97 -37.55
N MET A 48 -4.99 10.22 -37.53
CA MET A 48 -5.58 11.23 -36.66
C MET A 48 -5.33 10.91 -35.18
N ILE A 49 -5.47 9.64 -34.78
CA ILE A 49 -5.22 9.22 -33.41
C ILE A 49 -3.72 9.37 -33.09
N TYR A 50 -2.83 8.90 -33.95
CA TYR A 50 -1.39 9.02 -33.73
C TYR A 50 -0.97 10.49 -33.54
N HIS A 51 -1.50 11.40 -34.35
CA HIS A 51 -1.24 12.82 -34.22
C HIS A 51 -1.84 13.43 -32.93
N THR A 52 -3.08 13.05 -32.58
CA THR A 52 -3.78 13.55 -31.37
C THR A 52 -3.03 13.19 -30.09
N TYR A 53 -2.46 11.99 -30.03
CA TYR A 53 -1.71 11.51 -28.86
C TYR A 53 -0.19 11.71 -28.99
N GLY A 54 0.28 12.36 -30.06
CA GLY A 54 1.70 12.61 -30.31
C GLY A 54 2.54 11.35 -30.52
N LEU A 55 1.91 10.23 -30.90
CA LEU A 55 2.56 8.95 -31.18
C LEU A 55 3.37 8.97 -32.49
N ASP A 56 3.10 9.96 -33.35
CA ASP A 56 3.82 10.26 -34.59
C ASP A 56 5.17 10.95 -34.36
N LYS A 57 5.41 11.51 -33.17
CA LYS A 57 6.65 12.22 -32.85
C LYS A 57 7.82 11.25 -32.62
N PRO A 58 9.08 11.68 -32.82
CA PRO A 58 10.25 10.91 -32.39
C PRO A 58 10.16 10.50 -30.91
N VAL A 59 10.65 9.30 -30.56
CA VAL A 59 10.54 8.73 -29.20
C VAL A 59 11.06 9.67 -28.11
N TRP A 60 12.15 10.39 -28.38
CA TRP A 60 12.71 11.35 -27.43
C TRP A 60 11.75 12.52 -27.15
N GLN A 61 10.99 12.99 -28.15
CA GLN A 61 9.98 14.04 -27.93
C GLN A 61 8.83 13.51 -27.10
N GLN A 62 8.37 12.29 -27.39
CA GLN A 62 7.31 11.64 -26.61
C GLN A 62 7.72 11.50 -25.14
N TYR A 63 8.98 11.12 -24.89
CA TYR A 63 9.52 11.03 -23.53
C TYR A 63 9.57 12.39 -22.82
N LEU A 64 10.03 13.46 -23.49
CA LEU A 64 10.05 14.80 -22.90
C LEU A 64 8.63 15.33 -22.60
N ILE A 65 7.67 15.07 -23.49
CA ILE A 65 6.25 15.43 -23.27
C ILE A 65 5.71 14.67 -22.06
N TYR A 66 6.02 13.38 -21.93
CA TYR A 66 5.64 12.56 -20.79
C TYR A 66 6.23 13.10 -19.47
N LEU A 67 7.54 13.38 -19.44
CA LEU A 67 8.20 13.97 -18.27
C LEU A 67 7.59 15.32 -17.88
N ALA A 68 7.40 16.23 -18.84
CA ALA A 68 6.81 17.53 -18.60
C ALA A 68 5.35 17.44 -18.14
N GLY A 69 4.60 16.50 -18.69
CA GLY A 69 3.22 16.18 -18.28
C GLY A 69 3.15 15.75 -16.82
N MET A 70 3.99 14.78 -16.42
CA MET A 70 4.00 14.26 -15.05
C MET A 70 4.26 15.33 -13.99
N VAL A 71 5.20 16.25 -14.26
CA VAL A 71 5.50 17.37 -13.34
C VAL A 71 4.28 18.28 -13.14
N ARG A 72 3.39 18.34 -14.13
CA ARG A 72 2.12 19.10 -14.08
C ARG A 72 0.92 18.25 -13.62
N GLY A 73 1.13 17.00 -13.23
CA GLY A 73 0.06 16.06 -12.88
C GLY A 73 -0.77 15.58 -14.08
N ASN A 74 -0.26 15.74 -15.31
CA ASN A 74 -0.89 15.26 -16.53
C ASN A 74 -0.22 13.96 -16.99
N PHE A 75 -0.92 12.84 -16.85
CA PHE A 75 -0.46 11.51 -17.26
C PHE A 75 -0.90 11.13 -18.69
N GLY A 76 -1.44 12.09 -19.43
CA GLY A 76 -2.02 11.87 -20.76
C GLY A 76 -3.50 11.52 -20.69
N LEU A 77 -4.01 11.11 -21.85
CA LEU A 77 -5.40 10.75 -22.07
C LEU A 77 -5.48 9.23 -22.21
N SER A 78 -6.48 8.62 -21.61
CA SER A 78 -6.69 7.17 -21.71
C SER A 78 -7.21 6.83 -23.10
N PHE A 79 -6.67 5.76 -23.71
CA PHE A 79 -7.12 5.30 -25.03
C PHE A 79 -8.48 4.60 -25.00
N GLN A 80 -8.94 4.19 -23.82
CA GLN A 80 -10.05 3.24 -23.66
C GLN A 80 -11.30 3.83 -22.99
N PHE A 81 -11.14 4.97 -22.31
CA PHE A 81 -12.21 5.68 -21.62
C PHE A 81 -12.42 7.05 -22.27
N ASP A 82 -12.93 7.06 -23.50
CA ASP A 82 -13.41 8.27 -24.21
C ASP A 82 -12.47 9.48 -24.14
N ASN A 83 -11.15 9.24 -24.29
CA ASN A 83 -10.13 10.30 -24.25
C ASN A 83 -10.12 11.09 -22.92
N GLN A 84 -10.57 10.48 -21.81
CA GLN A 84 -10.55 11.10 -20.50
C GLN A 84 -9.12 11.26 -19.96
N PRO A 85 -8.82 12.36 -19.25
CA PRO A 85 -7.55 12.52 -18.56
C PRO A 85 -7.32 11.40 -17.55
N VAL A 86 -6.15 10.75 -17.63
CA VAL A 86 -5.77 9.70 -16.68
C VAL A 86 -5.77 10.24 -15.25
N SER A 87 -5.35 11.49 -15.05
CA SER A 87 -5.39 12.17 -13.74
C SER A 87 -6.81 12.23 -13.15
N TYR A 88 -7.84 12.43 -13.99
CA TYR A 88 -9.23 12.44 -13.55
C TYR A 88 -9.71 11.03 -13.16
N LEU A 89 -9.36 10.02 -13.95
CA LEU A 89 -9.66 8.62 -13.64
C LEU A 89 -9.06 8.20 -12.30
N LEU A 90 -7.78 8.55 -12.07
CA LEU A 90 -7.09 8.28 -10.81
C LEU A 90 -7.75 9.02 -9.65
N ALA A 91 -8.00 10.32 -9.78
CA ALA A 91 -8.59 11.13 -8.71
C ALA A 91 -9.98 10.66 -8.28
N THR A 92 -10.76 10.08 -9.18
CA THR A 92 -12.12 9.62 -8.90
C THR A 92 -12.15 8.25 -8.22
N ARG A 93 -11.20 7.37 -8.54
CA ARG A 93 -11.16 5.97 -8.04
C ARG A 93 -10.28 5.78 -6.80
N MET A 94 -9.22 6.57 -6.71
CA MET A 94 -8.23 6.49 -5.62
C MET A 94 -8.83 6.64 -4.21
N PRO A 95 -9.79 7.55 -3.94
CA PRO A 95 -10.27 7.77 -2.57
C PRO A 95 -10.87 6.51 -1.93
N ALA A 96 -11.56 5.68 -2.71
CA ALA A 96 -12.17 4.45 -2.19
C ALA A 96 -11.12 3.43 -1.76
N SER A 97 -10.11 3.18 -2.61
CA SER A 97 -9.00 2.27 -2.29
C SER A 97 -8.16 2.79 -1.11
N PHE A 98 -7.93 4.10 -1.04
CA PHE A 98 -7.20 4.72 0.07
C PHE A 98 -7.95 4.58 1.39
N GLN A 99 -9.26 4.85 1.38
CA GLN A 99 -10.09 4.71 2.56
C GLN A 99 -10.05 3.28 3.09
N LEU A 100 -10.27 2.28 2.24
CA LEU A 100 -10.18 0.87 2.64
C LEU A 100 -8.78 0.49 3.11
N GLY A 101 -7.74 0.94 2.42
CA GLY A 101 -6.36 0.63 2.79
C GLY A 101 -5.99 1.20 4.16
N ILE A 102 -6.34 2.45 4.44
CA ILE A 102 -6.11 3.09 5.74
C ILE A 102 -6.93 2.42 6.84
N GLN A 103 -8.22 2.14 6.59
CA GLN A 103 -9.08 1.45 7.56
C GLN A 103 -8.52 0.06 7.91
N ALA A 104 -8.16 -0.72 6.90
CA ALA A 104 -7.59 -2.05 7.09
C ALA A 104 -6.25 -2.00 7.84
N MET A 105 -5.43 -0.99 7.54
CA MET A 105 -4.15 -0.80 8.22
C MET A 105 -4.34 -0.45 9.70
N ILE A 106 -5.23 0.50 10.01
CA ILE A 106 -5.52 0.89 11.39
C ILE A 106 -6.06 -0.31 12.18
N VAL A 107 -7.09 -0.99 11.65
CA VAL A 107 -7.71 -2.13 12.32
C VAL A 107 -6.70 -3.26 12.50
N GLY A 108 -5.97 -3.61 11.44
CA GLY A 108 -5.01 -4.70 11.47
C GLY A 108 -3.85 -4.43 12.42
N VAL A 109 -3.22 -3.25 12.34
CA VAL A 109 -2.10 -2.90 13.21
C VAL A 109 -2.52 -2.82 14.67
N LEU A 110 -3.64 -2.15 14.99
CA LEU A 110 -4.08 -2.02 16.37
C LEU A 110 -4.39 -3.37 17.00
N LEU A 111 -5.17 -4.21 16.31
CA LEU A 111 -5.47 -5.56 16.77
C LEU A 111 -4.20 -6.42 16.83
N GLY A 112 -3.29 -6.25 15.88
CA GLY A 112 -2.03 -6.96 15.84
C GLY A 112 -1.13 -6.62 17.03
N ILE A 113 -1.00 -5.34 17.38
CA ILE A 113 -0.23 -4.89 18.56
C ILE A 113 -0.82 -5.51 19.83
N ILE A 114 -2.15 -5.49 19.98
CA ILE A 114 -2.83 -6.05 21.15
C ILE A 114 -2.59 -7.56 21.24
N VAL A 115 -2.86 -8.30 20.17
CA VAL A 115 -2.72 -9.76 20.13
C VAL A 115 -1.26 -10.18 20.30
N GLY A 116 -0.34 -9.54 19.59
CA GLY A 116 1.09 -9.82 19.68
C GLY A 116 1.64 -9.52 21.08
N GLY A 117 1.21 -8.42 21.70
CA GLY A 117 1.61 -8.06 23.05
C GLY A 117 1.08 -9.04 24.09
N ILE A 118 -0.19 -9.45 23.99
CA ILE A 118 -0.76 -10.47 24.88
C ILE A 118 0.00 -11.80 24.73
N ALA A 119 0.30 -12.22 23.49
CA ALA A 119 1.05 -13.43 23.22
C ALA A 119 2.47 -13.38 23.82
N ALA A 120 3.15 -12.23 23.73
CA ALA A 120 4.46 -12.04 24.35
C ALA A 120 4.42 -12.12 25.88
N ILE A 121 3.46 -11.44 26.53
CA ILE A 121 3.30 -11.45 27.99
C ILE A 121 3.01 -12.87 28.50
N ARG A 122 2.24 -13.64 27.72
CA ARG A 122 1.84 -15.02 28.02
C ARG A 122 2.68 -16.04 27.27
N ARG A 123 3.95 -15.74 26.97
CA ARG A 123 4.86 -16.61 26.21
C ARG A 123 4.88 -18.04 26.74
N ASN A 124 4.93 -19.02 25.85
CA ASN A 124 4.96 -20.45 26.15
C ASN A 124 3.72 -20.97 26.90
N THR A 125 2.59 -20.27 26.82
CA THR A 125 1.29 -20.75 27.31
C THR A 125 0.37 -21.07 26.14
N TRP A 126 -0.78 -21.68 26.43
CA TRP A 126 -1.81 -21.93 25.42
C TRP A 126 -2.30 -20.64 24.75
N VAL A 127 -2.29 -19.49 25.45
CA VAL A 127 -2.68 -18.19 24.89
C VAL A 127 -1.73 -17.79 23.76
N ASP A 128 -0.42 -17.90 23.99
CA ASP A 128 0.60 -17.64 22.97
C ASP A 128 0.43 -18.58 21.76
N GLY A 129 0.22 -19.87 22.02
CA GLY A 129 -0.07 -20.86 20.98
C GLY A 129 -1.29 -20.51 20.14
N THR A 130 -2.43 -20.18 20.77
CA THR A 130 -3.67 -19.82 20.07
C THR A 130 -3.50 -18.54 19.25
N MET A 131 -2.89 -17.49 19.81
CA MET A 131 -2.67 -16.23 19.09
C MET A 131 -1.71 -16.40 17.90
N THR A 132 -0.72 -17.26 18.04
CA THR A 132 0.17 -17.65 16.94
C THR A 132 -0.60 -18.38 15.84
N VAL A 133 -1.44 -19.35 16.19
CA VAL A 133 -2.30 -20.06 15.22
C VAL A 133 -3.23 -19.10 14.49
N ILE A 134 -3.92 -18.20 15.21
CA ILE A 134 -4.80 -17.18 14.60
C ILE A 134 -4.02 -16.30 13.62
N SER A 135 -2.82 -15.85 14.01
CA SER A 135 -1.97 -15.02 13.14
C SER A 135 -1.53 -15.79 11.88
N ILE A 136 -1.18 -17.08 12.02
CA ILE A 136 -0.83 -17.94 10.88
C ILE A 136 -2.05 -18.11 9.95
N LEU A 137 -3.23 -18.39 10.49
CA LEU A 137 -4.45 -18.52 9.68
C LEU A 137 -4.74 -17.24 8.88
N MET A 138 -4.59 -16.07 9.50
CA MET A 138 -4.85 -14.78 8.85
C MET A 138 -3.85 -14.43 7.73
N ILE A 139 -2.61 -14.93 7.77
CA ILE A 139 -1.66 -14.77 6.65
C ILE A 139 -1.80 -15.88 5.61
N SER A 140 -2.21 -17.08 6.02
CA SER A 140 -2.37 -18.24 5.13
C SER A 140 -3.65 -18.18 4.30
N ILE A 141 -4.73 -17.58 4.82
CA ILE A 141 -5.99 -17.39 4.09
C ILE A 141 -5.86 -16.14 3.22
N PRO A 142 -5.98 -16.24 1.89
CA PRO A 142 -5.98 -15.07 1.02
C PRO A 142 -7.12 -14.11 1.37
N SER A 143 -6.87 -12.81 1.31
CA SER A 143 -7.85 -11.78 1.69
C SER A 143 -9.16 -11.87 0.91
N PHE A 144 -9.12 -12.29 -0.36
CA PHE A 144 -10.33 -12.49 -1.16
C PHE A 144 -11.18 -13.69 -0.70
N VAL A 145 -10.56 -14.73 -0.16
CA VAL A 145 -11.30 -15.87 0.42
C VAL A 145 -12.03 -15.39 1.67
N LEU A 146 -11.33 -14.63 2.52
CA LEU A 146 -11.90 -14.00 3.71
C LEU A 146 -13.05 -13.05 3.34
N ALA A 147 -12.89 -12.27 2.27
CA ALA A 147 -13.94 -11.40 1.72
C ALA A 147 -15.19 -12.18 1.31
N ILE A 148 -15.06 -13.27 0.54
CA ILE A 148 -16.20 -14.10 0.12
C ILE A 148 -16.91 -14.72 1.33
N LEU A 149 -16.16 -15.25 2.29
CA LEU A 149 -16.74 -15.84 3.51
C LEU A 149 -17.49 -14.79 4.34
N LEU A 150 -16.90 -13.60 4.54
CA LEU A 150 -17.54 -12.50 5.25
C LEU A 150 -18.80 -12.03 4.53
N GLN A 151 -18.73 -11.84 3.21
CA GLN A 151 -19.87 -11.44 2.39
C GLN A 151 -21.02 -12.46 2.48
N TYR A 152 -20.71 -13.76 2.41
CA TYR A 152 -21.73 -14.81 2.44
C TYR A 152 -22.33 -15.03 3.85
N TYR A 153 -21.50 -15.20 4.87
CA TYR A 153 -21.98 -15.55 6.21
C TYR A 153 -22.47 -14.32 6.99
N ILE A 154 -21.72 -13.23 6.97
CA ILE A 154 -22.04 -12.03 7.77
C ILE A 154 -22.94 -11.07 6.99
N GLY A 155 -22.66 -10.88 5.70
CA GLY A 155 -23.48 -10.03 4.84
C GLY A 155 -24.81 -10.66 4.47
N LEU A 156 -24.78 -11.78 3.73
CA LEU A 156 -25.98 -12.40 3.16
C LEU A 156 -26.80 -13.22 4.18
N LYS A 157 -26.17 -14.17 4.88
CA LYS A 157 -26.90 -15.06 5.81
C LYS A 157 -27.36 -14.35 7.08
N ALA A 158 -26.47 -13.59 7.72
CA ALA A 158 -26.82 -12.87 8.94
C ALA A 158 -27.55 -11.54 8.67
N GLY A 159 -27.47 -10.99 7.45
CA GLY A 159 -28.10 -9.71 7.10
C GLY A 159 -27.49 -8.51 7.84
N ALA A 160 -26.30 -8.64 8.42
CA ALA A 160 -25.75 -7.65 9.34
C ALA A 160 -25.13 -6.43 8.63
N PHE A 161 -24.57 -6.64 7.43
CA PHE A 161 -23.90 -5.61 6.65
C PHE A 161 -24.24 -5.74 5.17
N PRO A 162 -24.19 -4.64 4.40
CA PRO A 162 -24.40 -4.71 2.96
C PRO A 162 -23.32 -5.56 2.28
N VAL A 163 -23.74 -6.32 1.27
CA VAL A 163 -22.88 -7.27 0.55
C VAL A 163 -22.12 -6.63 -0.61
N ALA A 164 -22.65 -5.57 -1.24
CA ALA A 164 -22.02 -4.92 -2.38
C ALA A 164 -22.48 -3.46 -2.52
N GLY A 165 -21.58 -2.57 -2.92
CA GLY A 165 -21.83 -1.16 -3.17
C GLY A 165 -20.84 -0.21 -2.50
N TRP A 166 -21.07 1.08 -2.63
CA TRP A 166 -20.23 2.14 -2.05
C TRP A 166 -21.06 3.37 -1.66
N GLY A 167 -20.62 4.09 -0.62
CA GLY A 167 -21.23 5.34 -0.17
C GLY A 167 -21.28 5.46 1.35
N ASN A 168 -22.04 4.57 2.01
CA ASN A 168 -22.14 4.57 3.48
C ASN A 168 -20.99 3.79 4.14
N PHE A 169 -20.63 4.16 5.38
CA PHE A 169 -19.58 3.51 6.15
C PHE A 169 -19.80 1.99 6.30
N SER A 170 -21.06 1.53 6.37
CA SER A 170 -21.39 0.11 6.48
C SER A 170 -20.86 -0.74 5.31
N TYR A 171 -20.73 -0.17 4.11
CA TYR A 171 -20.15 -0.85 2.95
C TYR A 171 -18.64 -1.08 3.08
N THR A 172 -17.97 -0.34 3.97
CA THR A 172 -16.51 -0.42 4.12
C THR A 172 -16.09 -1.44 5.19
N ILE A 173 -17.00 -1.89 6.06
CA ILE A 173 -16.69 -2.73 7.22
C ILE A 173 -16.19 -4.12 6.81
N LEU A 174 -16.98 -4.87 6.02
CA LEU A 174 -16.60 -6.21 5.56
C LEU A 174 -15.31 -6.22 4.72
N PRO A 175 -15.13 -5.35 3.70
CA PRO A 175 -13.87 -5.29 2.97
C PRO A 175 -12.70 -4.87 3.85
N THR A 176 -12.90 -3.96 4.82
CA THR A 176 -11.85 -3.59 5.78
C THR A 176 -11.39 -4.79 6.60
N ILE A 177 -12.32 -5.58 7.14
CA ILE A 177 -11.97 -6.77 7.95
C ILE A 177 -11.22 -7.79 7.09
N ALA A 178 -11.66 -8.02 5.85
CA ALA A 178 -10.99 -8.92 4.92
C ALA A 178 -9.55 -8.49 4.62
N LEU A 179 -9.33 -7.18 4.42
CA LEU A 179 -8.02 -6.61 4.14
C LEU A 179 -7.13 -6.49 5.37
N ALA A 180 -7.71 -6.33 6.56
CA ALA A 180 -6.98 -6.18 7.82
C ALA A 180 -6.23 -7.46 8.25
N GLY A 181 -6.58 -8.64 7.70
CA GLY A 181 -5.95 -9.91 8.08
C GLY A 181 -4.43 -9.94 7.89
N SER A 182 -3.94 -9.41 6.76
CA SER A 182 -2.49 -9.33 6.46
C SER A 182 -1.70 -8.41 7.39
N PRO A 183 -2.08 -7.12 7.57
CA PRO A 183 -1.40 -6.24 8.52
C PRO A 183 -1.57 -6.72 9.96
N PHE A 184 -2.70 -7.34 10.31
CA PHE A 184 -2.90 -7.98 11.61
C PHE A 184 -1.88 -9.07 11.89
N ALA A 185 -1.80 -10.08 11.02
CA ALA A 185 -0.92 -11.22 11.21
C ALA A 185 0.56 -10.80 11.26
N THR A 186 0.94 -9.89 10.37
CA THR A 186 2.31 -9.37 10.28
C THR A 186 2.69 -8.60 11.53
N THR A 187 1.81 -7.71 11.99
CA THR A 187 2.04 -6.89 13.19
C THR A 187 2.03 -7.73 14.45
N ALA A 188 1.08 -8.67 14.60
CA ALA A 188 0.99 -9.55 15.77
C ALA A 188 2.25 -10.39 15.95
N ARG A 189 2.70 -11.03 14.87
CA ARG A 189 3.92 -11.85 14.90
C ARG A 189 5.15 -11.01 15.21
N PHE A 190 5.27 -9.85 14.59
CA PHE A 190 6.41 -8.95 14.78
C PHE A 190 6.48 -8.42 16.22
N ILE A 191 5.38 -7.87 16.73
CA ILE A 191 5.30 -7.35 18.10
C ILE A 191 5.55 -8.44 19.12
N ARG A 192 5.02 -9.65 18.89
CA ARG A 192 5.30 -10.79 19.77
C ARG A 192 6.81 -11.04 19.88
N THR A 193 7.50 -11.19 18.74
CA THR A 193 8.94 -11.47 18.72
C THR A 193 9.73 -10.34 19.37
N GLU A 194 9.51 -9.11 18.95
CA GLU A 194 10.23 -7.95 19.48
C GLU A 194 10.00 -7.74 20.98
N MET A 195 8.77 -7.94 21.47
CA MET A 195 8.49 -7.81 22.90
C MET A 195 9.17 -8.91 23.71
N VAL A 196 9.19 -10.14 23.19
CA VAL A 196 9.88 -11.26 23.84
C VAL A 196 11.38 -10.97 23.96
N ASP A 197 12.02 -10.52 22.88
CA ASP A 197 13.44 -10.21 22.87
C ASP A 197 13.77 -9.05 23.80
N VAL A 198 12.95 -8.00 23.76
CA VAL A 198 13.06 -6.87 24.68
C VAL A 198 12.92 -7.32 26.14
N MET A 199 11.92 -8.12 26.48
CA MET A 199 11.70 -8.58 27.86
C MET A 199 12.84 -9.45 28.41
N SER A 200 13.64 -10.06 27.53
CA SER A 200 14.84 -10.85 27.90
C SER A 200 16.13 -10.04 28.03
N SER A 201 16.08 -8.71 27.89
CA SER A 201 17.27 -7.86 27.95
C SER A 201 17.68 -7.42 29.37
N ASP A 202 18.98 -7.20 29.58
CA ASP A 202 19.57 -6.80 30.87
C ASP A 202 18.97 -5.51 31.43
N TYR A 203 18.56 -4.56 30.58
CA TYR A 203 17.98 -3.30 31.06
C TYR A 203 16.57 -3.51 31.66
N ILE A 204 15.84 -4.52 31.20
CA ILE A 204 14.56 -4.93 31.78
C ILE A 204 14.78 -5.61 33.13
N GLU A 205 15.83 -6.43 33.25
CA GLU A 205 16.22 -7.02 34.53
C GLU A 205 16.60 -5.95 35.56
N LEU A 206 17.38 -4.94 35.15
CA LEU A 206 17.69 -3.78 35.98
C LEU A 206 16.42 -3.01 36.39
N ALA A 207 15.46 -2.82 35.49
CA ALA A 207 14.20 -2.16 35.81
C ALA A 207 13.39 -2.95 36.87
N LYS A 208 13.35 -4.27 36.77
CA LYS A 208 12.73 -5.14 37.79
C LYS A 208 13.47 -5.05 39.13
N ALA A 209 14.80 -5.06 39.12
CA ALA A 209 15.63 -4.92 40.33
C ALA A 209 15.40 -3.57 41.04
N LYS A 210 15.04 -2.52 40.30
CA LYS A 210 14.64 -1.21 40.84
C LYS A 210 13.21 -1.16 41.38
N GLY A 211 12.48 -2.28 41.37
CA GLY A 211 11.14 -2.41 41.95
C GLY A 211 9.98 -2.09 41.00
N LEU A 212 10.21 -2.00 39.69
CA LEU A 212 9.09 -1.84 38.74
C LEU A 212 8.24 -3.12 38.70
N THR A 213 6.91 -2.93 38.70
CA THR A 213 5.97 -4.04 38.53
C THR A 213 6.05 -4.63 37.12
N SER A 214 5.70 -5.90 36.95
CA SER A 214 5.67 -6.57 35.64
C SER A 214 4.84 -5.79 34.61
N THR A 215 3.70 -5.23 35.03
CA THR A 215 2.86 -4.38 34.18
C THR A 215 3.55 -3.07 33.82
N GLY A 216 4.21 -2.42 34.78
CA GLY A 216 4.98 -1.20 34.54
C GLY A 216 6.08 -1.42 33.51
N VAL A 217 6.83 -2.53 33.63
CA VAL A 217 7.88 -2.94 32.69
C VAL A 217 7.32 -3.18 31.29
N VAL A 218 6.18 -3.88 31.17
CA VAL A 218 5.55 -4.17 29.88
C VAL A 218 5.12 -2.90 29.15
N TYR A 219 4.36 -2.02 29.81
CA TYR A 219 3.80 -0.84 29.14
C TYR A 219 4.84 0.24 28.87
N HIS A 220 5.72 0.54 29.83
CA HIS A 220 6.65 1.68 29.72
C HIS A 220 7.94 1.36 29.00
N HIS A 221 8.38 0.09 29.04
CA HIS A 221 9.64 -0.33 28.45
C HIS A 221 9.43 -1.27 27.28
N ALA A 222 8.79 -2.43 27.50
CA ALA A 222 8.76 -3.48 26.48
C ALA A 222 7.97 -3.06 25.24
N LEU A 223 6.69 -2.73 25.40
CA LEU A 223 5.82 -2.36 24.29
C LEU A 223 6.34 -1.13 23.55
N ARG A 224 6.75 -0.08 24.28
CA ARG A 224 7.28 1.15 23.68
C ARG A 224 8.50 0.89 22.80
N ASN A 225 9.44 0.06 23.26
CA ASN A 225 10.65 -0.23 22.50
C ASN A 225 10.39 -1.15 21.31
N SER A 226 9.44 -2.09 21.42
CA SER A 226 9.04 -2.97 20.32
C SER A 226 8.25 -2.27 19.21
N LEU A 227 7.58 -1.15 19.52
CA LEU A 227 6.86 -0.35 18.52
C LEU A 227 7.79 0.44 17.60
N ILE A 228 9.02 0.74 18.02
CA ILE A 228 9.98 1.53 17.24
C ILE A 228 10.28 0.86 15.89
N PRO A 229 10.74 -0.41 15.83
CA PRO A 229 11.02 -1.05 14.55
C PRO A 229 9.76 -1.42 13.77
N LEU A 230 8.59 -1.54 14.42
CA LEU A 230 7.31 -1.80 13.73
C LEU A 230 6.97 -0.70 12.71
N ILE A 231 7.36 0.55 12.97
CA ILE A 231 7.12 1.69 12.08
C ILE A 231 7.69 1.45 10.68
N THR A 232 8.83 0.74 10.60
CA THR A 232 9.49 0.41 9.33
C THR A 232 8.69 -0.58 8.48
N LEU A 233 7.91 -1.46 9.11
CA LEU A 233 7.03 -2.42 8.44
C LEU A 233 5.70 -1.79 8.00
N ILE A 234 5.21 -0.81 8.77
CA ILE A 234 3.93 -0.14 8.49
C ILE A 234 3.96 0.54 7.11
N GLY A 235 5.09 1.14 6.72
CA GLY A 235 5.21 1.88 5.46
C GLY A 235 4.83 1.04 4.23
N PRO A 236 5.62 -0.01 3.90
CA PRO A 236 5.33 -0.87 2.76
C PRO A 236 3.95 -1.56 2.82
N LEU A 237 3.49 -1.97 4.02
CA LEU A 237 2.17 -2.57 4.19
C LEU A 237 1.04 -1.60 3.83
N THR A 238 1.18 -0.35 4.24
CA THR A 238 0.20 0.71 3.94
C THR A 238 0.09 0.91 2.44
N VAL A 239 1.23 0.96 1.73
CA VAL A 239 1.28 1.16 0.28
C VAL A 239 0.63 0.00 -0.46
N ASN A 240 0.93 -1.24 -0.08
CA ASN A 240 0.32 -2.43 -0.67
C ASN A 240 -1.20 -2.43 -0.54
N LEU A 241 -1.74 -1.93 0.58
CA LEU A 241 -3.19 -1.86 0.82
C LEU A 241 -3.84 -0.66 0.11
N MET A 242 -3.19 0.50 0.08
CA MET A 242 -3.71 1.72 -0.55
C MET A 242 -3.78 1.63 -2.07
N THR A 243 -2.98 0.76 -2.68
CA THR A 243 -3.00 0.49 -4.13
C THR A 243 -4.23 -0.30 -4.56
N GLY A 244 -5.06 -0.70 -3.59
CA GLY A 244 -6.30 -1.42 -3.80
C GLY A 244 -6.06 -2.93 -3.91
N SER A 245 -7.01 -3.69 -3.36
CA SER A 245 -7.11 -5.13 -3.63
C SER A 245 -8.19 -5.30 -4.67
N LEU A 246 -7.80 -5.38 -5.95
CA LEU A 246 -8.73 -5.56 -7.07
C LEU A 246 -9.80 -6.61 -6.76
N VAL A 247 -9.38 -7.75 -6.23
CA VAL A 247 -10.28 -8.88 -6.01
C VAL A 247 -11.29 -8.55 -4.92
N VAL A 248 -10.86 -7.95 -3.81
CA VAL A 248 -11.76 -7.57 -2.71
C VAL A 248 -12.68 -6.42 -3.13
N GLU A 249 -12.15 -5.43 -3.85
CA GLU A 249 -12.93 -4.32 -4.39
C GLU A 249 -14.03 -4.82 -5.32
N ASN A 250 -13.70 -5.76 -6.23
CA ASN A 250 -14.69 -6.36 -7.12
C ASN A 250 -15.75 -7.19 -6.39
N ILE A 251 -15.34 -8.00 -5.39
CA ILE A 251 -16.28 -8.80 -4.58
C ILE A 251 -17.34 -7.90 -3.93
N PHE A 252 -16.92 -6.76 -3.36
CA PHE A 252 -17.82 -5.82 -2.68
C PHE A 252 -18.34 -4.69 -3.59
N ALA A 253 -18.10 -4.72 -4.90
CA ALA A 253 -18.46 -3.66 -5.85
C ALA A 253 -18.01 -2.25 -5.43
N VAL A 254 -16.79 -2.14 -4.92
CA VAL A 254 -16.14 -0.89 -4.51
C VAL A 254 -15.56 -0.21 -5.76
N PRO A 255 -15.80 1.09 -5.99
CA PRO A 255 -15.29 1.84 -7.14
C PRO A 255 -13.81 2.24 -6.94
N GLY A 256 -12.96 1.26 -6.66
CA GLY A 256 -11.54 1.45 -6.41
C GLY A 256 -10.69 1.50 -7.68
N ILE A 257 -9.39 1.67 -7.48
CA ILE A 257 -8.39 1.77 -8.55
C ILE A 257 -7.95 0.40 -9.08
N GLY A 258 -8.21 -0.69 -8.34
CA GLY A 258 -7.75 -2.02 -8.70
C GLY A 258 -8.32 -2.50 -10.04
N GLU A 259 -9.63 -2.36 -10.23
CA GLU A 259 -10.30 -2.71 -11.50
C GLU A 259 -9.71 -1.92 -12.68
N GLN A 260 -9.50 -0.61 -12.50
CA GLN A 260 -8.95 0.27 -13.52
C GLN A 260 -7.56 -0.19 -13.96
N PHE A 261 -6.72 -0.66 -13.03
CA PHE A 261 -5.39 -1.17 -13.33
C PHE A 261 -5.43 -2.40 -14.24
N VAL A 262 -6.21 -3.42 -13.90
CA VAL A 262 -6.28 -4.64 -14.74
C VAL A 262 -6.93 -4.38 -16.08
N LYS A 263 -7.99 -3.57 -16.11
CA LYS A 263 -8.62 -3.22 -17.39
C LYS A 263 -7.65 -2.49 -18.31
N SER A 264 -6.79 -1.61 -17.77
CA SER A 264 -5.78 -0.91 -18.55
C SER A 264 -4.72 -1.86 -19.14
N ILE A 265 -4.35 -2.91 -18.40
CA ILE A 265 -3.42 -3.95 -18.89
C ILE A 265 -4.06 -4.76 -20.01
N THR A 266 -5.30 -5.23 -19.83
CA THR A 266 -5.96 -6.09 -20.84
C THR A 266 -6.32 -5.33 -22.13
N THR A 267 -6.36 -4.00 -22.08
CA THR A 267 -6.71 -3.13 -23.20
C THR A 267 -5.53 -2.31 -23.74
N ASN A 268 -4.31 -2.60 -23.29
CA ASN A 268 -3.08 -1.89 -23.70
C ASN A 268 -3.18 -0.35 -23.57
N ASP A 269 -3.85 0.14 -22.52
CA ASP A 269 -3.98 1.56 -22.25
C ASP A 269 -2.71 2.13 -21.59
N TYR A 270 -1.68 2.38 -22.42
CA TYR A 270 -0.35 2.73 -21.93
C TYR A 270 -0.32 3.99 -21.03
N PRO A 271 -0.99 5.12 -21.37
CA PRO A 271 -1.07 6.29 -20.51
C PRO A 271 -1.61 5.95 -19.12
N THR A 272 -2.64 5.12 -19.04
CA THR A 272 -3.22 4.71 -17.75
C THR A 272 -2.27 3.80 -16.97
N ILE A 273 -1.61 2.82 -17.61
CA ILE A 273 -0.63 1.95 -16.95
C ILE A 273 0.54 2.77 -16.38
N MET A 274 1.09 3.70 -17.18
CA MET A 274 2.16 4.59 -16.75
C MET A 274 1.71 5.50 -15.61
N GLY A 275 0.51 6.08 -15.71
CA GLY A 275 -0.07 6.92 -14.67
C GLY A 275 -0.28 6.20 -13.34
N ILE A 276 -0.85 4.99 -13.36
CA ILE A 276 -1.06 4.18 -12.15
C ILE A 276 0.29 3.77 -11.54
N THR A 277 1.26 3.38 -12.36
CA THR A 277 2.60 2.99 -11.91
C THR A 277 3.32 4.17 -11.26
N MET A 278 3.25 5.35 -11.85
CA MET A 278 3.84 6.56 -11.30
C MET A 278 3.14 6.98 -10.01
N MET A 279 1.81 6.92 -9.98
CA MET A 279 1.01 7.19 -8.78
C MET A 279 1.41 6.26 -7.62
N TYR A 280 1.49 4.95 -7.87
CA TYR A 280 1.96 3.97 -6.90
C TYR A 280 3.34 4.31 -6.37
N SER A 281 4.26 4.66 -7.27
CA SER A 281 5.65 4.96 -6.94
C SER A 281 5.77 6.23 -6.10
N VAL A 282 5.00 7.27 -6.44
CA VAL A 282 4.91 8.50 -5.63
C VAL A 282 4.37 8.18 -4.25
N LEU A 283 3.28 7.40 -4.16
CA LEU A 283 2.69 7.02 -2.87
C LEU A 283 3.68 6.22 -2.02
N LEU A 284 4.38 5.24 -2.61
CA LEU A 284 5.41 4.46 -1.93
C LEU A 284 6.51 5.35 -1.38
N VAL A 285 7.05 6.23 -2.22
CA VAL A 285 8.11 7.16 -1.87
C VAL A 285 7.68 8.12 -0.74
N VAL A 286 6.45 8.65 -0.81
CA VAL A 286 5.90 9.53 0.22
C VAL A 286 5.74 8.78 1.55
N VAL A 287 5.17 7.57 1.52
CA VAL A 287 5.00 6.77 2.73
C VAL A 287 6.34 6.38 3.34
N LEU A 288 7.33 5.97 2.53
CA LEU A 288 8.68 5.70 3.01
C LEU A 288 9.33 6.94 3.63
N LEU A 289 9.21 8.11 3.00
CA LEU A 289 9.70 9.37 3.55
C LEU A 289 9.07 9.67 4.92
N ILE A 290 7.74 9.49 5.05
CA ILE A 290 7.02 9.67 6.31
C ILE A 290 7.53 8.68 7.35
N THR A 291 7.57 7.39 7.03
CA THR A 291 8.08 6.32 7.90
C THR A 291 9.47 6.65 8.41
N ASP A 292 10.35 7.08 7.53
CA ASP A 292 11.72 7.37 7.91
C ASP A 292 11.86 8.64 8.77
N ILE A 293 11.02 9.66 8.52
CA ILE A 293 10.95 10.87 9.38
C ILE A 293 10.47 10.47 10.78
N VAL A 294 9.39 9.70 10.85
CA VAL A 294 8.82 9.22 12.12
C VAL A 294 9.86 8.37 12.86
N TYR A 295 10.52 7.43 12.18
CA TYR A 295 11.56 6.60 12.76
C TYR A 295 12.73 7.45 13.31
N GLY A 296 13.17 8.46 12.56
CA GLY A 296 14.19 9.41 13.02
C GLY A 296 13.74 10.35 14.15
N ILE A 297 12.44 10.52 14.40
CA ILE A 297 11.92 11.26 15.57
C ILE A 297 11.82 10.34 16.79
N VAL A 298 11.33 9.12 16.60
CA VAL A 298 11.09 8.15 17.66
C VAL A 298 12.39 7.55 18.19
N ASP A 299 13.38 7.29 17.34
CA ASP A 299 14.69 6.80 17.76
C ASP A 299 15.84 7.79 17.41
N PRO A 300 16.34 8.55 18.40
CA PRO A 300 17.46 9.46 18.20
C PRO A 300 18.81 8.76 18.00
N ARG A 301 18.94 7.44 18.27
CA ARG A 301 20.21 6.70 18.11
C ARG A 301 20.64 6.62 16.64
N ILE A 302 19.68 6.62 15.73
CA ILE A 302 19.93 6.59 14.28
C ILE A 302 20.51 7.93 13.79
N ARG A 303 20.15 9.05 14.44
CA ARG A 303 20.73 10.37 14.13
C ARG A 303 22.24 10.42 14.37
N LEU A 304 22.76 9.57 15.27
CA LEU A 304 24.18 9.51 15.63
C LEU A 304 25.01 8.60 14.69
N GLN A 305 24.39 7.65 14.00
CA GLN A 305 25.07 6.79 13.02
C GLN A 305 25.08 7.36 11.59
N GLY A 306 24.19 8.30 11.26
CA GLY A 306 24.09 8.95 9.94
C GLY A 306 25.26 9.88 9.54
N GLY A 307 26.39 9.82 10.25
CA GLY A 307 27.65 10.50 9.91
C GLY A 307 28.73 9.58 9.32
N ARG A 308 28.45 8.28 9.15
CA ARG A 308 29.36 7.32 8.50
C ARG A 308 28.62 6.53 7.43
N SER A 309 28.37 7.18 6.30
CA SER A 309 28.27 6.52 5.00
C SER A 309 28.84 7.43 3.94
#